data_AF-A0A962UVL2-F1
#
_entry.id   AF-A0A962UVL2-F1
#
_cell.length_a   1.000
_cell.length_b   1.000
_cell.length_c   1.000
_cell.angle_alpha   90.00
_cell.angle_beta   90.00
_cell.angle_gamma   90.00
#
_symmetry.space_group_name_H-M   'P 1'
#
loop_
_entity.id
_entity.type
_entity.pdbx_description
1 polymer ?
#
loop_
_entity_poly.entity_id
_entity_poly.type
_entity_poly.pdbx_seq_one_letter_code
_entity_poly.pdbx_strand_id
1 'polypeptide(L)' 'MEHAGILPAQAFAMTGRDLPADARQALAQTAAALAKGTDLAKAGQNNGLWLPWEARLVRAAATGGRLESLYKRLSEHY' A
#
# COMPACT_ATOMS: atom_id res chain seq x y z
N MET A 1 9.33 2.36 8.85
CA MET A 1 8.09 2.04 9.62
C MET A 1 7.83 0.54 9.69
N GLU A 2 8.56 -0.28 8.92
CA GLU A 2 8.49 -1.76 9.02
C GLU A 2 9.24 -2.29 10.27
N HIS A 3 10.09 -1.45 10.89
CA HIS A 3 10.80 -1.78 12.13
C HIS A 3 9.92 -1.85 13.39
N ALA A 4 8.68 -1.37 13.33
CA ALA A 4 7.76 -1.30 14.47
C ALA A 4 6.73 -2.46 14.51
N GLY A 5 6.77 -3.40 13.56
CA GLY A 5 5.78 -4.50 13.49
C GLY A 5 4.36 -4.03 13.16
N ILE A 6 4.20 -2.80 12.66
CA ILE A 6 2.90 -2.25 12.28
C ILE A 6 2.50 -2.90 10.96
N LEU A 7 1.41 -3.66 10.99
CA LEU A 7 0.84 -4.27 9.80
C LEU A 7 0.45 -3.18 8.79
N PRO A 8 0.66 -3.39 7.47
CA PRO A 8 0.36 -2.37 6.46
C PRO A 8 -1.06 -1.81 6.56
N ALA A 9 -2.03 -2.64 6.97
CA ALA A 9 -3.42 -2.23 7.24
C ALA A 9 -3.55 -1.17 8.35
N GLN A 10 -2.75 -1.25 9.41
CA GLN A 10 -2.71 -0.24 10.48
C GLN A 10 -2.01 1.04 10.01
N ALA A 11 -0.91 0.91 9.26
CA ALA A 11 -0.22 2.06 8.69
C ALA A 11 -1.18 2.87 7.81
N PHE A 12 -1.93 2.21 6.93
CA PHE A 12 -2.96 2.84 6.10
C PHE A 12 -4.02 3.60 6.90
N ALA A 13 -4.51 3.04 8.02
CA ALA A 13 -5.48 3.73 8.86
C ALA A 13 -4.92 5.01 9.52
N MET A 14 -3.61 5.05 9.77
CA MET A 14 -2.93 6.20 10.35
C MET A 14 -2.65 7.31 9.33
N THR A 15 -2.16 6.97 8.13
CA THR A 15 -1.84 7.96 7.08
C THR A 15 -3.05 8.46 6.31
N GLY A 16 -4.17 7.73 6.32
CA GLY A 16 -5.34 8.07 5.51
C GLY A 16 -6.21 9.24 6.00
N ARG A 17 -5.86 9.91 7.11
CA ARG A 17 -6.67 11.00 7.69
C ARG A 17 -6.69 12.28 6.85
N ASP A 18 -5.60 12.57 6.14
CA ASP A 18 -5.43 13.77 5.30
C ASP A 18 -5.77 13.52 3.82
N LEU A 19 -6.20 12.31 3.48
CA LEU A 19 -6.51 11.94 2.11
C LEU A 19 -7.95 12.36 1.71
N PRO A 20 -8.18 12.70 0.43
CA PRO A 20 -9.52 12.83 -0.14
C PRO A 20 -10.38 11.59 0.16
N ALA A 21 -11.70 11.78 0.29
CA ALA A 21 -12.63 10.72 0.69
C ALA A 21 -12.52 9.47 -0.21
N ASP A 22 -12.38 9.64 -1.52
CA ASP A 22 -12.21 8.55 -2.48
C ASP A 22 -10.91 7.77 -2.25
N ALA A 23 -9.80 8.47 -2.02
CA ALA A 23 -8.50 7.86 -1.75
C ALA A 23 -8.52 7.12 -0.40
N ARG A 24 -9.16 7.69 0.62
CA ARG A 24 -9.35 7.03 1.92
C ARG A 24 -10.20 5.77 1.81
N GLN A 25 -11.25 5.79 0.99
CA GLN A 25 -12.09 4.64 0.73
C GLN A 25 -11.32 3.52 0.00
N ALA A 26 -10.58 3.85 -1.06
CA ALA A 26 -9.74 2.90 -1.79
C ALA A 26 -8.69 2.24 -0.87
N LEU A 27 -8.11 3.04 0.03
CA LEU A 27 -7.11 2.60 1.01
C LEU A 27 -7.73 1.68 2.08
N ALA A 28 -8.94 1.98 2.56
CA ALA A 28 -9.69 1.12 3.48
C ALA A 28 -10.10 -0.22 2.85
N GLN A 29 -10.56 -0.20 1.59
CA GLN A 29 -10.89 -1.43 0.86
C GLN A 29 -9.65 -2.30 0.62
N THR A 30 -8.51 -1.67 0.33
CA THR A 30 -7.22 -2.35 0.19
C THR A 30 -6.77 -2.99 1.49
N ALA A 31 -6.89 -2.29 2.62
CA ALA A 31 -6.60 -2.85 3.94
C ALA A 31 -7.51 -4.04 4.29
N ALA A 32 -8.80 -3.97 3.96
CA ALA A 32 -9.74 -5.07 4.16
C ALA A 32 -9.43 -6.30 3.29
N ALA A 33 -9.02 -6.10 2.04
CA ALA A 33 -8.60 -7.18 1.16
C ALA A 33 -7.28 -7.83 1.64
N LEU A 34 -6.34 -7.02 2.13
CA LEU A 34 -5.09 -7.49 2.71
C LEU A 34 -5.32 -8.34 3.97
N ALA A 35 -6.23 -7.91 4.85
CA ALA A 35 -6.59 -8.68 6.05
C ALA A 35 -7.20 -10.06 5.72
N LYS A 36 -7.79 -10.22 4.53
CA LYS A 36 -8.32 -11.49 4.01
C LYS A 36 -7.24 -12.35 3.32
N GLY A 37 -5.97 -11.94 3.35
CA GLY A 37 -4.86 -12.65 2.71
C GLY A 37 -4.67 -12.31 1.22
N THR A 38 -5.33 -11.28 0.71
CA THR A 38 -5.06 -10.82 -0.66
C THR A 38 -3.70 -10.15 -0.70
N ASP A 39 -2.89 -10.48 -1.71
CA ASP A 39 -1.64 -9.78 -1.99
C ASP A 39 -1.85 -8.26 -2.05
N LEU A 40 -0.97 -7.50 -1.41
CA LEU A 40 -1.08 -6.05 -1.29
C LEU A 40 -1.17 -5.38 -2.66
N ALA A 41 -0.43 -5.89 -3.66
CA ALA A 41 -0.46 -5.34 -4.99
C ALA A 41 -1.72 -5.59 -5.78
N LYS A 42 -2.24 -6.79 -5.66
CA LYS A 42 -3.55 -7.11 -6.20
C LYS A 42 -4.66 -6.31 -5.51
N ALA A 43 -4.59 -6.17 -4.18
CA ALA A 43 -5.56 -5.40 -3.41
C ALA A 43 -5.56 -3.91 -3.77
N GLY A 44 -4.38 -3.28 -3.88
CA GLY A 44 -4.24 -1.88 -4.25
C GLY A 44 -4.72 -1.60 -5.68
N GLN A 45 -4.37 -2.47 -6.64
CA GLN A 45 -4.80 -2.34 -8.02
C GLN A 45 -6.33 -2.47 -8.17
N ASN A 46 -6.94 -3.47 -7.51
CA ASN A 46 -8.37 -3.73 -7.63
C ASN A 46 -9.24 -2.60 -7.08
N ASN A 47 -8.74 -1.87 -6.09
CA ASN A 47 -9.48 -0.77 -5.45
C ASN A 47 -9.08 0.60 -5.98
N GLY A 48 -8.32 0.66 -7.09
CA GLY A 48 -7.90 1.92 -7.71
C GLY A 48 -6.87 2.72 -6.91
N LEU A 49 -6.23 2.11 -5.91
CA LEU A 49 -5.18 2.77 -5.14
C LEU A 49 -3.90 2.93 -5.98
N TRP A 50 -3.63 1.97 -6.88
CA TRP A 50 -2.45 1.94 -7.72
C TRP A 50 -2.79 1.74 -9.19
N LEU A 51 -2.02 2.40 -10.05
CA LEU A 51 -1.98 2.12 -11.47
C LEU A 51 -1.34 0.73 -11.73
N PRO A 52 -1.60 0.11 -12.90
CA PRO A 52 -1.09 -1.22 -13.22
C PRO A 52 0.44 -1.34 -13.13
N TRP A 53 1.19 -0.27 -13.41
CA TRP A 53 2.65 -0.28 -13.33
C TRP A 53 3.16 -0.13 -11.89
N GLU A 54 2.48 0.66 -11.06
CA GLU A 54 2.78 0.81 -9.62
C GLU A 54 2.55 -0.52 -8.90
N ALA A 55 1.47 -1.23 -9.22
CA ALA A 55 1.20 -2.55 -8.66
C ALA A 55 2.28 -3.57 -9.00
N ARG A 56 2.85 -3.53 -10.21
CA ARG A 56 4.00 -4.38 -10.55
C ARG A 56 5.23 -4.06 -9.71
N LEU A 57 5.53 -2.79 -9.48
CA LEU A 57 6.66 -2.38 -8.64
C LEU A 57 6.49 -2.82 -7.19
N VAL A 58 5.31 -2.61 -6.61
CA VAL A 58 5.06 -3.00 -5.23
C VAL A 58 5.06 -4.52 -5.08
N ARG A 59 4.54 -5.27 -6.05
CA ARG A 59 4.63 -6.74 -6.03
C ARG A 59 6.08 -7.24 -6.09
N ALA A 60 6.91 -6.62 -6.91
CA ALA A 60 8.33 -6.94 -7.00
C ALA A 60 9.06 -6.62 -5.67
N ALA A 61 8.76 -5.47 -5.07
CA ALA A 61 9.30 -5.10 -3.77
C ALA A 61 8.82 -6.00 -2.63
N ALA A 62 7.56 -6.43 -2.64
CA ALA A 62 6.98 -7.33 -1.64
C ALA A 62 7.62 -8.71 -1.71
N THR A 63 7.81 -9.22 -2.93
CA THR A 63 8.47 -10.51 -3.17
C THR A 63 9.95 -10.45 -2.81
N GLY A 64 10.61 -9.32 -3.03
CA GLY A 64 12.02 -9.11 -2.70
C GLY A 64 12.31 -8.70 -1.26
N GLY A 65 11.28 -8.49 -0.42
CA GLY A 65 11.43 -7.96 0.95
C GLY A 65 12.00 -6.53 1.00
N ARG A 66 11.80 -5.74 -0.07
CA ARG A 66 12.36 -4.37 -0.22
C ARG A 66 11.29 -3.29 -0.30
N LEU A 67 10.15 -3.50 0.37
CA LEU A 67 9.04 -2.54 0.37
C LEU A 67 9.51 -1.16 0.86
N GLU A 68 10.25 -1.09 1.97
CA GLU A 68 10.78 0.17 2.50
C GLU A 68 11.65 0.93 1.49
N SER A 69 12.51 0.22 0.74
CA SER A 69 13.39 0.84 -0.26
C SER A 69 12.59 1.42 -1.43
N LEU A 70 11.50 0.76 -1.83
CA LEU A 70 10.61 1.26 -2.87
C LEU A 70 9.87 2.52 -2.39
N TYR A 71 9.29 2.48 -1.18
CA TYR A 71 8.59 3.64 -0.62
C TYR A 71 9.52 4.84 -0.45
N LYS A 72 10.75 4.64 0.00
CA LYS A 72 11.75 5.72 0.14
C LYS A 72 12.06 6.37 -1.21
N ARG A 73 12.27 5.56 -2.25
CA ARG A 73 12.59 6.06 -3.59
C ARG A 73 11.40 6.77 -4.25
N LEU A 74 10.19 6.32 -3.97
CA LEU A 74 8.98 7.03 -4.40
C LEU A 74 8.81 8.37 -3.69
N SER A 75 9.08 8.44 -2.38
CA SER A 75 9.02 9.71 -1.63
C SER A 75 10.11 10.72 -2.00
N GLU A 76 11.19 10.28 -2.65
CA GLU A 76 12.20 11.18 -3.21
C GLU A 76 11.78 11.78 -4.56
N HIS A 77 10.79 11.19 -5.22
CA HIS A 77 10.33 11.58 -6.55
C HIS A 77 8.95 12.27 -6.57
N TYR A 78 8.23 12.28 -5.45
CA TYR A 78 6.92 12.91 -5.24
C TYR A 78 6.99 13.89 -4.08
#